data_AF-A0A949I5X5-F1
#
_entry.id   AF-A0A949I5X5-F1
#
_cell.length_a   1.000
_cell.length_b   1.000
_cell.length_c   1.000
_cell.angle_alpha   90.00
_cell.angle_beta   90.00
_cell.angle_gamma   90.00
#
_symmetry.space_group_name_H-M   'P 1'
#
loop_
_entity.id
_entity.type
_entity.pdbx_description
1 polymer ?
#
loop_
_entity_poly.entity_id
_entity_poly.type
_entity_poly.pdbx_seq_one_letter_code
_entity_poly.pdbx_strand_id
1 'polypeptide(L)'
;MTELDRLVAQAQADFATAADGPALEDAKAAYLGRQGAITEAMKALGHLPIDEKKSRGAQINLAKQAIEAALLARRQALADAQLQQRLQAEALDVTLPGRRNEPGSIHPVTRAWMRIEEIFGSIGFDVADGPEIETDWYSFTALNNPENHPARSMQDTFYVDARDSDGRLLCLRPHTSPMQVRYAQQHTPPIKVICPGRTYRVDSDATHSPMFHQFEGLWIDENISLADLKNIYGQFLVQFFETDALNVRFRPSYFPFTEPSAEIDVMFKEGVLAGKWLEVSGSGQVHPQV
;
A
#
# COMPACT_ATOMS: atom_id res chain seq x y z
N MET A 1 -60.11 7.42 45.81
CA MET A 1 -59.05 8.34 45.35
C MET A 1 -58.86 9.38 46.42
N THR A 2 -57.70 9.40 47.07
CA THR A 2 -57.38 10.44 48.05
C THR A 2 -57.06 11.76 47.33
N GLU A 3 -57.12 12.86 48.05
CA GLU A 3 -56.74 14.19 47.55
C GLU A 3 -55.27 14.22 47.07
N LEU A 4 -54.39 13.45 47.72
CA LEU A 4 -52.98 13.31 47.34
C LEU A 4 -52.81 12.54 46.03
N ASP A 5 -53.63 11.50 45.78
CA ASP A 5 -53.60 10.77 44.49
C ASP A 5 -54.00 11.67 43.33
N ARG A 6 -54.96 12.59 43.55
CA ARG A 6 -55.34 13.61 42.56
C ARG A 6 -54.21 14.59 42.27
N LEU A 7 -53.50 15.04 43.31
CA LEU A 7 -52.33 15.93 43.16
C LEU A 7 -51.20 15.26 42.39
N VAL A 8 -50.92 13.98 42.65
CA VAL A 8 -49.91 13.21 41.89
C VAL A 8 -50.32 13.09 40.42
N ALA A 9 -51.57 12.73 40.14
CA ALA A 9 -52.07 12.61 38.77
C ALA A 9 -52.03 13.95 38.01
N GLN A 10 -52.39 15.05 38.67
CA GLN A 10 -52.34 16.38 38.05
C GLN A 10 -50.90 16.83 37.79
N ALA A 11 -49.98 16.62 38.74
CA ALA A 11 -48.57 16.93 38.54
C ALA A 11 -47.97 16.11 37.38
N GLN A 12 -48.32 14.83 37.28
CA GLN A 12 -47.91 13.98 36.16
C GLN A 12 -48.43 14.51 34.81
N ALA A 13 -49.70 14.94 34.76
CA ALA A 13 -50.29 15.53 33.56
C ALA A 13 -49.59 16.86 33.18
N ASP A 14 -49.40 17.75 34.14
CA ASP A 14 -48.77 19.06 33.92
C ASP A 14 -47.32 18.90 33.44
N PHE A 15 -46.54 18.01 34.07
CA PHE A 15 -45.19 17.69 33.61
C PHE A 15 -45.20 17.09 32.21
N ALA A 16 -46.14 16.19 31.89
CA ALA A 16 -46.26 15.61 30.56
C ALA A 16 -46.52 16.68 29.47
N THR A 17 -47.27 17.74 29.80
CA THR A 17 -47.55 18.86 28.88
C THR A 17 -46.45 19.90 28.76
N ALA A 18 -45.51 19.97 29.71
CA ALA A 18 -44.41 20.93 29.67
C ALA A 18 -43.52 20.70 28.44
N ALA A 19 -43.44 21.69 27.56
CA ALA A 19 -42.80 21.58 26.25
C ALA A 19 -41.27 21.69 26.31
N ASP A 20 -40.72 22.35 27.32
CA ASP A 20 -39.30 22.63 27.47
C ASP A 20 -38.87 22.73 28.95
N GLY A 21 -37.57 22.91 29.18
CA GLY A 21 -36.99 23.04 30.52
C GLY A 21 -37.62 24.16 31.35
N PRO A 22 -37.77 25.39 30.81
CA PRO A 22 -38.48 26.48 31.49
C PRO A 22 -39.91 26.12 31.89
N ALA A 23 -40.73 25.60 30.97
CA ALA A 23 -42.11 25.21 31.25
C ALA A 23 -42.20 24.09 32.31
N LEU A 24 -41.21 23.20 32.36
CA LEU A 24 -41.15 22.14 33.38
C LEU A 24 -40.80 22.71 34.77
N GLU A 25 -39.91 23.70 34.86
CA GLU A 25 -39.61 24.37 36.12
C GLU A 25 -40.80 25.21 36.62
N ASP A 26 -41.55 25.84 35.71
CA ASP A 26 -42.77 26.57 36.05
C ASP A 26 -43.85 25.61 36.59
N ALA A 27 -44.07 24.47 35.94
CA ALA A 27 -44.99 23.44 36.41
C ALA A 27 -44.56 22.86 37.77
N LYS A 28 -43.26 22.63 37.97
CA LYS A 28 -42.70 22.16 39.25
C LYS A 28 -42.99 23.11 40.40
N ALA A 29 -42.95 24.43 40.16
CA ALA A 29 -43.18 25.42 41.20
C ALA A 29 -44.56 25.29 41.86
N ALA A 30 -45.59 24.89 41.10
CA ALA A 30 -46.96 24.69 41.60
C ALA A 30 -47.09 23.53 42.60
N TYR A 31 -46.18 22.54 42.55
CA TYR A 31 -46.25 21.33 43.39
C TYR A 31 -45.18 21.29 44.47
N LEU A 32 -43.93 21.54 44.09
CA LEU A 32 -42.74 21.40 44.94
C LEU A 32 -42.11 22.75 45.33
N GLY A 33 -42.68 23.88 44.88
CA GLY A 33 -42.22 25.22 45.24
C GLY A 33 -42.52 25.60 46.70
N ARG A 34 -42.06 26.79 47.10
CA ARG A 34 -42.22 27.32 48.47
C ARG A 34 -43.68 27.50 48.91
N GLN A 35 -44.57 27.71 47.94
CA GLN A 35 -46.04 27.78 48.07
C GLN A 35 -46.73 26.63 47.32
N GLY A 36 -45.99 25.59 46.95
CA GLY A 36 -46.52 24.46 46.18
C GLY A 36 -47.43 23.56 47.01
N ALA A 37 -48.32 22.83 46.33
CA ALA A 37 -49.35 22.00 46.97
C ALA A 37 -48.80 20.99 48.00
N ILE A 38 -47.62 20.39 47.76
CA ILE A 38 -46.98 19.47 48.70
C ILE A 38 -46.39 20.21 49.90
N THR A 39 -45.81 21.39 49.67
CA THR A 39 -45.24 22.23 50.73
C THR A 39 -46.33 22.75 51.68
N GLU A 40 -47.49 23.14 51.15
CA GLU A 40 -48.66 23.54 51.95
C GLU A 40 -49.26 22.34 52.70
N ALA A 41 -49.36 21.17 52.07
CA ALA A 41 -49.79 19.94 52.74
C ALA A 41 -48.87 19.55 53.91
N MET A 42 -47.55 19.75 53.76
CA MET A 42 -46.57 19.53 54.82
C MET A 42 -46.70 20.54 55.97
N LYS A 43 -47.02 21.82 55.69
CA LYS A 43 -47.28 22.83 56.75
C LYS A 43 -48.55 22.49 57.54
N ALA A 44 -49.60 22.04 56.86
CA ALA A 44 -50.86 21.66 57.48
C ALA A 44 -50.72 20.51 58.50
N LEU A 45 -49.69 19.66 58.36
CA LEU A 45 -49.37 18.62 59.35
C LEU A 45 -49.11 19.20 60.74
N GLY A 46 -48.60 20.43 60.87
CA GLY A 46 -48.29 21.05 62.16
C GLY A 46 -49.47 21.11 63.13
N HIS A 47 -50.70 21.19 62.59
CA HIS A 47 -51.95 21.34 63.34
C HIS A 47 -52.62 20.03 63.78
N LEU A 48 -52.07 18.87 63.42
CA LEU A 48 -52.68 17.56 63.71
C LEU A 48 -52.16 16.90 65.01
N PRO A 49 -52.94 16.00 65.64
CA PRO A 49 -52.48 15.13 66.72
C PRO A 49 -51.32 14.21 66.28
N ILE A 50 -50.50 13.75 67.23
CA ILE A 50 -49.26 12.99 66.97
C ILE A 50 -49.50 11.71 66.16
N ASP A 51 -50.59 10.98 66.44
CA ASP A 51 -50.89 9.72 65.75
C ASP A 51 -51.35 9.95 64.30
N GLU A 52 -52.13 11.00 64.05
CA GLU A 52 -52.58 11.38 62.70
C GLU A 52 -51.44 11.99 61.86
N LYS A 53 -50.52 12.72 62.50
CA LYS A 53 -49.30 13.28 61.87
C LYS A 53 -48.46 12.19 61.20
N LYS A 54 -48.29 11.03 61.86
CA LYS A 54 -47.46 9.93 61.35
C LYS A 54 -48.04 9.30 60.09
N SER A 55 -49.35 9.05 60.07
CA SER A 55 -50.05 8.45 58.93
C SER A 55 -50.16 9.41 57.74
N ARG A 56 -50.62 10.65 57.97
CA ARG A 56 -50.72 11.68 56.91
C ARG A 56 -49.36 12.10 56.38
N GLY A 57 -48.34 12.20 57.23
CA GLY A 57 -46.97 12.53 56.81
C GLY A 57 -46.35 11.46 55.90
N ALA A 58 -46.59 10.18 56.19
CA ALA A 58 -46.17 9.09 55.31
C ALA A 58 -46.83 9.17 53.93
N GLN A 59 -48.13 9.47 53.87
CA GLN A 59 -48.88 9.64 52.63
C GLN A 59 -48.38 10.84 51.80
N ILE A 60 -48.09 11.98 52.45
CA ILE A 60 -47.56 13.17 51.77
C ILE A 60 -46.15 12.90 51.22
N ASN A 61 -45.30 12.19 51.97
CA ASN A 61 -43.97 11.82 51.49
C ASN A 61 -44.02 10.88 50.29
N LEU A 62 -44.94 9.91 50.27
CA LEU A 62 -45.16 9.03 49.12
C LEU A 62 -45.61 9.83 47.89
N ALA A 63 -46.56 10.75 48.07
CA ALA A 63 -47.00 11.64 46.99
C ALA A 63 -45.87 12.54 46.47
N LYS A 64 -45.06 13.10 47.39
CA LYS A 64 -43.88 13.90 47.04
C LYS A 64 -42.88 13.09 46.20
N GLN A 65 -42.55 11.87 46.63
CA GLN A 65 -41.64 10.99 45.89
C GLN A 65 -42.17 10.67 44.49
N ALA A 66 -43.48 10.41 44.36
CA ALA A 66 -44.09 10.15 43.06
C ALA A 66 -44.02 11.37 42.12
N ILE A 67 -44.21 12.59 42.65
CA ILE A 67 -44.10 13.84 41.89
C ILE A 67 -42.62 14.12 41.51
N GLU A 68 -41.68 13.95 42.43
CA GLU A 68 -40.24 14.09 42.15
C GLU A 68 -39.77 13.08 41.08
N ALA A 69 -40.24 11.84 41.15
CA ALA A 69 -39.97 10.82 40.14
C ALA A 69 -40.54 11.20 38.77
N ALA A 70 -41.78 11.70 38.71
CA ALA A 70 -42.40 12.16 37.47
C ALA A 70 -41.66 13.37 36.85
N LEU A 71 -41.23 14.31 37.70
CA LEU A 71 -40.44 15.46 37.28
C LEU A 71 -39.09 15.02 36.68
N LEU A 72 -38.38 14.11 37.37
CA LEU A 72 -37.10 13.60 36.91
C LEU A 72 -37.25 12.86 35.57
N ALA A 73 -38.27 12.00 35.46
CA ALA A 73 -38.56 11.27 34.24
C ALA A 73 -38.86 12.22 33.06
N ARG A 74 -39.66 13.27 33.28
CA ARG A 74 -39.94 14.27 32.24
C ARG A 74 -38.70 15.05 31.85
N ARG A 75 -37.88 15.47 32.82
CA ARG A 75 -36.63 16.19 32.57
C ARG A 75 -35.67 15.35 31.72
N GLN A 76 -35.55 14.05 32.02
CA GLN A 76 -34.74 13.14 31.24
C GLN A 76 -35.28 12.98 29.82
N ALA A 77 -36.60 12.80 29.66
CA ALA A 77 -37.22 12.67 28.34
C ALA A 77 -37.01 13.91 27.46
N LEU A 78 -37.08 15.13 28.03
CA LEU A 78 -36.78 16.36 27.30
C LEU A 78 -35.30 16.45 26.90
N ALA A 79 -34.38 16.06 27.79
CA ALA A 79 -32.96 16.04 27.49
C ALA A 79 -32.61 15.03 26.38
N ASP A 80 -33.19 13.83 26.43
CA ASP A 80 -32.99 12.79 25.42
C ASP A 80 -33.55 13.20 24.06
N ALA A 81 -34.73 13.84 24.04
CA ALA A 81 -35.32 14.39 22.81
C ALA A 81 -34.43 15.47 22.18
N GLN A 82 -33.89 16.38 23.01
CA GLN A 82 -32.97 17.43 22.55
C GLN A 82 -31.67 16.84 22.01
N LEU A 83 -31.12 15.82 22.66
CA LEU A 83 -29.93 15.11 22.21
C LEU A 83 -30.18 14.39 20.88
N GLN A 84 -31.29 13.67 20.75
CA GLN A 84 -31.65 12.98 19.51
C GLN A 84 -31.81 13.95 18.34
N GLN A 85 -32.45 15.11 18.58
CA GLN A 85 -32.57 16.13 17.54
C GLN A 85 -31.20 16.65 17.08
N ARG A 86 -30.25 16.86 18.01
CA ARG A 86 -28.88 17.25 17.67
C ARG A 86 -28.15 16.17 16.87
N LEU A 87 -28.24 14.91 17.30
CA LEU A 87 -27.62 13.78 16.61
C LEU A 87 -28.16 13.59 15.18
N GLN A 88 -29.47 13.80 14.98
CA GLN A 88 -30.07 13.75 13.64
C GLN A 88 -29.63 14.92 12.76
N ALA A 89 -29.51 16.13 13.32
CA ALA A 89 -29.02 17.30 12.59
C ALA A 89 -27.53 17.20 12.22
N GLU A 90 -26.74 16.53 13.07
CA GLU A 90 -25.31 16.26 12.86
C GLU A 90 -25.05 14.91 12.19
N ALA A 91 -26.09 14.22 11.72
CA ALA A 91 -25.94 12.95 11.02
C ALA A 91 -25.19 13.18 9.69
N LEU A 92 -24.06 12.49 9.55
CA LEU A 92 -23.21 12.55 8.37
C LEU A 92 -23.36 11.26 7.56
N ASP A 93 -23.27 11.37 6.24
CA ASP A 93 -23.10 10.20 5.39
C ASP A 93 -21.66 9.68 5.52
N VAL A 94 -21.49 8.64 6.35
CA VAL A 94 -20.20 7.99 6.60
C VAL A 94 -19.70 7.17 5.41
N THR A 95 -20.50 6.99 4.36
CA THR A 95 -20.10 6.27 3.14
C THR A 95 -19.41 7.16 2.12
N LEU A 96 -19.46 8.49 2.30
CA LEU A 96 -18.78 9.43 1.41
C LEU A 96 -17.27 9.21 1.42
N PRO A 97 -16.61 9.28 0.24
CA PRO A 97 -15.16 9.24 0.16
C PRO A 97 -14.53 10.33 1.03
N GLY A 98 -13.64 9.92 1.95
CA GLY A 98 -12.88 10.84 2.77
C GLY A 98 -11.92 11.71 1.94
N ARG A 99 -11.58 12.89 2.45
CA ARG A 99 -10.52 13.72 1.86
C ARG A 99 -9.18 13.02 2.06
N ARG A 100 -8.60 12.51 0.98
CA ARG A 100 -7.34 11.75 0.99
C ARG A 100 -6.41 12.23 -0.10
N ASN A 101 -5.11 12.00 0.10
CA ASN A 101 -4.15 12.02 -0.99
C ASN A 101 -4.26 10.68 -1.72
N GLU A 102 -4.20 10.73 -3.05
CA GLU A 102 -4.11 9.51 -3.85
C GLU A 102 -2.76 8.82 -3.58
N PRO A 103 -2.73 7.48 -3.45
CA PRO A 103 -1.48 6.75 -3.27
C PRO A 103 -0.60 6.92 -4.52
N GLY A 104 0.71 7.11 -4.30
CA GLY A 104 1.68 7.07 -5.38
C GLY A 104 1.76 5.68 -6.01
N SER A 105 2.33 5.60 -7.21
CA SER A 105 2.58 4.33 -7.91
C SER A 105 4.04 4.21 -8.31
N ILE A 106 4.59 3.00 -8.23
CA ILE A 106 5.93 2.68 -8.73
C ILE A 106 5.85 2.47 -10.24
N HIS A 107 6.84 3.00 -10.97
CA HIS A 107 6.93 2.84 -12.42
C HIS A 107 6.95 1.34 -12.80
N PRO A 108 6.25 0.89 -13.87
CA PRO A 108 6.18 -0.53 -14.22
C PRO A 108 7.55 -1.21 -14.41
N VAL A 109 8.52 -0.51 -15.00
CA VAL A 109 9.90 -1.01 -15.16
C VAL A 109 10.55 -1.23 -13.80
N THR A 110 10.37 -0.32 -12.83
CA THR A 110 10.90 -0.48 -11.47
C THR A 110 10.23 -1.64 -10.73
N ARG A 111 8.94 -1.91 -10.99
CA ARG A 111 8.27 -3.10 -10.44
C ARG A 111 8.87 -4.40 -11.00
N ALA A 112 9.11 -4.45 -12.32
CA ALA A 112 9.78 -5.59 -12.94
C ALA A 112 11.21 -5.75 -12.41
N TRP A 113 11.94 -4.64 -12.25
CA TRP A 113 13.28 -4.60 -11.67
C TRP A 113 13.33 -5.22 -10.28
N MET A 114 12.52 -4.70 -9.35
CA MET A 114 12.47 -5.19 -7.96
C MET A 114 12.13 -6.69 -7.91
N ARG A 115 11.24 -7.15 -8.79
CA ARG A 115 10.87 -8.56 -8.89
C ARG A 115 12.01 -9.44 -9.39
N ILE A 116 12.76 -8.99 -10.40
CA ILE A 116 13.93 -9.73 -10.90
C ILE A 116 14.98 -9.84 -9.78
N GLU A 117 15.26 -8.75 -9.07
CA GLU A 117 16.18 -8.76 -7.93
C GLU A 117 15.73 -9.70 -6.81
N GLU A 118 14.44 -9.69 -6.47
CA GLU A 118 13.88 -10.59 -5.46
C GLU A 118 14.05 -12.07 -5.85
N ILE A 119 13.72 -12.43 -7.10
CA ILE A 119 13.82 -13.81 -7.59
C ILE A 119 15.27 -14.30 -7.58
N PHE A 120 16.21 -13.54 -8.15
CA PHE A 120 17.61 -13.95 -8.21
C PHE A 120 18.30 -13.86 -6.83
N GLY A 121 17.93 -12.88 -6.00
CA GLY A 121 18.40 -12.77 -4.63
C GLY A 121 18.02 -14.00 -3.78
N SER A 122 16.83 -14.57 -4.00
CA SER A 122 16.37 -15.79 -3.30
C SER A 122 17.25 -17.02 -3.54
N ILE A 123 18.03 -17.05 -4.63
CA ILE A 123 18.96 -18.13 -4.98
C ILE A 123 20.44 -17.74 -4.83
N GLY A 124 20.71 -16.64 -4.11
CA GLY A 124 22.04 -16.21 -3.71
C GLY A 124 22.83 -15.46 -4.78
N PHE A 125 22.15 -14.76 -5.70
CA PHE A 125 22.81 -13.79 -6.57
C PHE A 125 22.89 -12.44 -5.87
N ASP A 126 24.07 -11.84 -5.88
CA ASP A 126 24.27 -10.45 -5.49
C ASP A 126 23.74 -9.49 -6.56
N VAL A 127 23.55 -8.23 -6.19
CA VAL A 127 23.20 -7.15 -7.12
C VAL A 127 24.38 -6.20 -7.26
N ALA A 128 24.83 -5.98 -8.48
CA ALA A 128 25.90 -5.03 -8.79
C ALA A 128 25.38 -3.88 -9.66
N ASP A 129 25.73 -2.66 -9.26
CA ASP A 129 25.50 -1.44 -10.03
C ASP A 129 26.84 -0.80 -10.40
N GLY A 130 26.84 -0.04 -11.50
CA GLY A 130 28.04 0.52 -12.08
C GLY A 130 27.75 1.73 -12.95
N PRO A 131 28.81 2.43 -13.40
CA PRO A 131 28.66 3.66 -14.17
C PRO A 131 27.95 3.41 -15.51
N GLU A 132 27.22 4.42 -15.97
CA GLU A 132 26.52 4.40 -17.26
C GLU A 132 27.41 4.89 -18.41
N ILE A 133 28.40 5.74 -18.11
CA ILE A 133 29.48 6.12 -19.03
C ILE A 133 30.65 5.17 -18.78
N GLU A 134 31.05 4.44 -19.80
CA GLU A 134 32.06 3.40 -19.73
C GLU A 134 33.21 3.64 -20.72
N THR A 135 34.35 3.01 -20.43
CA THR A 135 35.48 2.97 -21.36
C THR A 135 35.24 1.92 -22.44
N ASP A 136 35.89 2.10 -23.59
CA ASP A 136 35.89 1.09 -24.66
C ASP A 136 36.38 -0.28 -24.17
N TRP A 137 37.31 -0.29 -23.22
CA TRP A 137 37.86 -1.52 -22.67
C TRP A 137 36.78 -2.36 -21.96
N TYR A 138 36.03 -1.76 -21.03
CA TYR A 138 34.98 -2.49 -20.30
C TYR A 138 33.76 -2.82 -21.18
N SER A 139 33.36 -1.90 -22.07
CA SER A 139 32.20 -2.10 -22.95
C SER A 139 32.43 -3.11 -24.06
N PHE A 140 33.68 -3.30 -24.52
CA PHE A 140 33.92 -4.10 -25.71
C PHE A 140 35.13 -5.01 -25.59
N THR A 141 36.32 -4.47 -25.30
CA THR A 141 37.57 -5.23 -25.40
C THR A 141 37.63 -6.39 -24.41
N ALA A 142 37.23 -6.15 -23.15
CA ALA A 142 37.16 -7.18 -22.11
C ALA A 142 36.11 -8.26 -22.40
N LEU A 143 35.15 -7.99 -23.28
CA LEU A 143 34.07 -8.89 -23.68
C LEU A 143 34.36 -9.55 -25.02
N ASN A 144 35.64 -9.63 -25.40
CA ASN A 144 36.10 -10.26 -26.62
C ASN A 144 35.53 -9.66 -27.92
N ASN A 145 35.03 -8.42 -27.89
CA ASN A 145 34.61 -7.72 -29.10
C ASN A 145 35.86 -7.15 -29.79
N PRO A 146 36.17 -7.47 -31.06
CA PRO A 146 37.32 -6.90 -31.75
C PRO A 146 37.12 -5.42 -32.10
N GLU A 147 38.20 -4.68 -32.38
CA GLU A 147 38.14 -3.22 -32.68
C GLU A 147 37.27 -2.88 -33.91
N ASN A 148 37.16 -3.79 -34.87
CA ASN A 148 36.33 -3.64 -36.06
C ASN A 148 34.91 -4.19 -35.90
N HIS A 149 34.48 -4.52 -34.68
CA HIS A 149 33.14 -5.06 -34.42
C HIS A 149 32.07 -3.99 -34.67
N PRO A 150 30.96 -4.30 -35.36
CA PRO A 150 29.89 -3.35 -35.66
C PRO A 150 29.34 -2.62 -34.43
N ALA A 151 29.20 -3.31 -33.29
CA ALA A 151 28.73 -2.71 -32.03
C ALA A 151 29.58 -1.53 -31.52
N ARG A 152 30.84 -1.38 -31.98
CA ARG A 152 31.70 -0.23 -31.66
C ARG A 152 31.46 0.97 -32.59
N SER A 153 30.59 0.84 -33.59
CA SER A 153 30.26 1.91 -34.53
C SER A 153 29.48 3.02 -33.83
N MET A 154 29.72 4.27 -34.25
CA MET A 154 28.88 5.42 -33.85
C MET A 154 27.44 5.32 -34.36
N GLN A 155 27.16 4.38 -35.27
CA GLN A 155 25.80 4.07 -35.71
C GLN A 155 25.01 3.25 -34.68
N ASP A 156 25.68 2.56 -33.75
CA ASP A 156 25.05 1.65 -32.77
C ASP A 156 25.24 2.14 -31.33
N THR A 157 26.37 2.80 -31.03
CA THR A 157 26.77 3.23 -29.68
C THR A 157 26.93 4.75 -29.58
N PHE A 158 26.37 5.34 -28.53
CA PHE A 158 26.60 6.76 -28.21
C PHE A 158 27.98 6.97 -27.60
N TYR A 159 28.79 7.81 -28.24
CA TYR A 159 30.05 8.30 -27.70
C TYR A 159 29.88 9.70 -27.12
N VAL A 160 30.52 9.95 -25.98
CA VAL A 160 30.53 11.27 -25.33
C VAL A 160 31.82 12.01 -25.67
N ASP A 161 31.79 13.33 -25.62
CA ASP A 161 32.98 14.18 -25.82
C ASP A 161 33.87 14.20 -24.56
N ALA A 162 34.32 13.01 -24.18
CA ALA A 162 35.26 12.74 -23.09
C ALA A 162 36.13 11.55 -23.48
N ARG A 163 37.36 11.49 -22.96
CA ARG A 163 38.33 10.46 -23.31
C ARG A 163 38.88 9.76 -22.07
N ASP A 164 39.23 8.49 -22.23
CA ASP A 164 40.00 7.75 -21.23
C ASP A 164 41.49 8.13 -21.25
N SER A 165 42.28 7.50 -20.38
CA SER A 165 43.73 7.71 -20.26
C SER A 165 44.51 7.39 -21.54
N ASP A 166 43.96 6.53 -22.41
CA ASP A 166 44.58 6.12 -23.66
C ASP A 166 44.09 6.97 -24.85
N GLY A 167 43.28 7.99 -24.58
CA GLY A 167 42.74 8.91 -25.57
C GLY A 167 41.56 8.34 -26.37
N ARG A 168 40.98 7.20 -25.99
CA ARG A 168 39.76 6.65 -26.62
C ARG A 168 38.53 7.40 -26.12
N LEU A 169 37.52 7.58 -26.98
CA LEU A 169 36.26 8.19 -26.57
C LEU A 169 35.53 7.30 -25.57
N LEU A 170 34.98 7.91 -24.53
CA LEU A 170 34.06 7.22 -23.62
C LEU A 170 32.71 7.01 -24.31
N CYS A 171 31.97 5.98 -23.88
CA CYS A 171 30.67 5.64 -24.45
C CYS A 171 29.60 5.54 -23.37
N LEU A 172 28.34 5.81 -23.73
CA LEU A 172 27.22 5.33 -22.92
C LEU A 172 27.10 3.82 -23.15
N ARG A 173 27.05 3.04 -22.07
CA ARG A 173 27.11 1.57 -22.17
C ARG A 173 25.90 1.01 -22.97
N PRO A 174 26.13 0.16 -24.00
CA PRO A 174 25.04 -0.43 -24.79
C PRO A 174 24.39 -1.67 -24.16
N HIS A 175 25.00 -2.18 -23.08
CA HIS A 175 24.62 -3.33 -22.28
C HIS A 175 25.23 -3.19 -20.87
N THR A 176 24.82 -4.02 -19.89
CA THR A 176 25.31 -3.94 -18.50
C THR A 176 26.49 -4.86 -18.21
N SER A 177 26.97 -5.60 -19.21
CA SER A 177 28.15 -6.47 -19.14
C SER A 177 29.44 -5.82 -18.63
N PRO A 178 29.72 -4.50 -18.82
CA PRO A 178 30.83 -3.83 -18.16
C PRO A 178 30.89 -4.09 -16.65
N MET A 179 29.72 -4.14 -16.01
CA MET A 179 29.64 -4.38 -14.57
C MET A 179 29.97 -5.83 -14.21
N GLN A 180 29.69 -6.80 -15.08
CA GLN A 180 30.12 -8.19 -14.88
C GLN A 180 31.65 -8.29 -14.83
N VAL A 181 32.34 -7.64 -15.77
CA VAL A 181 33.82 -7.60 -15.80
C VAL A 181 34.37 -6.94 -14.54
N ARG A 182 33.85 -5.76 -14.16
CA ARG A 182 34.26 -5.06 -12.94
C ARG A 182 34.05 -5.89 -11.69
N TYR A 183 32.89 -6.55 -11.58
CA TYR A 183 32.57 -7.39 -10.46
C TYR A 183 33.52 -8.59 -10.40
N ALA A 184 33.75 -9.29 -11.52
CA ALA A 184 34.66 -10.42 -11.60
C ALA A 184 36.13 -10.05 -11.33
N GLN A 185 36.57 -8.83 -11.62
CA GLN A 185 37.91 -8.35 -11.26
C GLN A 185 38.09 -8.08 -9.76
N GLN A 186 37.00 -7.78 -9.06
CA GLN A 186 37.01 -7.42 -7.64
C GLN A 186 36.68 -8.60 -6.71
N HIS A 187 36.21 -9.71 -7.27
CA HIS A 187 35.77 -10.88 -6.53
C HIS A 187 36.48 -12.13 -7.05
N THR A 188 36.57 -13.13 -6.20
CA THR A 188 37.10 -14.45 -6.56
C THR A 188 35.95 -15.44 -6.64
N PRO A 189 35.91 -16.36 -7.62
CA PRO A 189 34.89 -17.41 -7.68
C PRO A 189 34.73 -18.15 -6.33
N PRO A 190 33.51 -18.55 -5.94
CA PRO A 190 32.27 -18.48 -6.72
C PRO A 190 31.68 -17.07 -6.84
N ILE A 191 31.31 -16.68 -8.06
CA ILE A 191 30.65 -15.40 -8.38
C ILE A 191 29.22 -15.71 -8.82
N LYS A 192 28.23 -15.10 -8.17
CA LYS A 192 26.82 -15.06 -8.61
C LYS A 192 26.32 -13.65 -8.48
N VAL A 193 26.07 -12.98 -9.61
CA VAL A 193 25.70 -11.57 -9.61
C VAL A 193 24.71 -11.27 -10.73
N ILE A 194 23.74 -10.41 -10.46
CA ILE A 194 22.95 -9.73 -11.47
C ILE A 194 23.36 -8.26 -11.55
N CYS A 195 23.40 -7.74 -12.77
CA CYS A 195 23.81 -6.37 -13.09
C CYS A 195 22.64 -5.65 -13.78
N PRO A 196 21.62 -5.21 -13.02
CA PRO A 196 20.53 -4.44 -13.58
C PRO A 196 20.99 -2.99 -13.86
N GLY A 197 20.56 -2.40 -14.95
CA GLY A 197 21.08 -1.08 -15.34
C GLY A 197 20.38 -0.44 -16.51
N ARG A 198 20.50 0.89 -16.60
CA ARG A 198 20.19 1.63 -17.84
C ARG A 198 21.26 1.36 -18.89
N THR A 199 20.80 1.26 -20.13
CA THR A 199 21.62 1.03 -21.32
C THR A 199 21.16 1.95 -22.45
N TYR A 200 22.06 2.22 -23.37
CA TYR A 200 21.89 3.25 -24.37
C TYR A 200 22.28 2.75 -25.76
N ARG A 201 21.39 2.91 -26.75
CA ARG A 201 21.64 2.52 -28.15
C ARG A 201 21.12 3.58 -29.10
N VAL A 202 21.76 3.71 -30.26
CA VAL A 202 21.39 4.69 -31.29
C VAL A 202 20.20 4.18 -32.11
N ASP A 203 19.13 3.77 -31.44
CA ASP A 203 17.88 3.28 -32.03
C ASP A 203 16.70 4.01 -31.40
N SER A 204 15.77 4.50 -32.23
CA SER A 204 14.57 5.20 -31.74
C SER A 204 13.42 5.03 -32.73
N ASP A 205 12.47 4.18 -32.37
CA ASP A 205 11.22 3.95 -33.11
C ASP A 205 10.08 3.53 -32.15
N ALA A 206 8.98 2.99 -32.68
CA ALA A 206 7.83 2.60 -31.87
C ALA A 206 8.11 1.46 -30.86
N THR A 207 9.15 0.66 -31.10
CA THR A 207 9.56 -0.50 -30.30
C THR A 207 10.93 -0.33 -29.66
N HIS A 208 11.72 0.64 -30.11
CA HIS A 208 13.07 0.91 -29.62
C HIS A 208 13.15 2.28 -28.96
N SER A 209 13.68 2.30 -27.74
CA SER A 209 13.98 3.53 -27.01
C SER A 209 15.49 3.69 -26.94
N PRO A 210 16.04 4.90 -27.16
CA PRO A 210 17.49 5.14 -27.11
C PRO A 210 18.07 4.94 -25.72
N MET A 211 17.22 4.94 -24.68
CA MET A 211 17.54 4.51 -23.33
C MET A 211 16.53 3.45 -22.90
N PHE A 212 17.01 2.28 -22.46
CA PHE A 212 16.18 1.22 -21.89
C PHE A 212 16.89 0.61 -20.67
N HIS A 213 16.28 -0.43 -20.09
CA HIS A 213 16.83 -1.10 -18.91
C HIS A 213 17.11 -2.55 -19.28
N GLN A 214 18.31 -3.02 -18.95
CA GLN A 214 18.75 -4.38 -19.19
C GLN A 214 19.13 -5.04 -17.87
N PHE A 215 18.91 -6.34 -17.80
CA PHE A 215 19.25 -7.17 -16.66
C PHE A 215 20.15 -8.28 -17.19
N GLU A 216 21.37 -8.32 -16.68
CA GLU A 216 22.32 -9.38 -17.02
C GLU A 216 22.70 -10.14 -15.77
N GLY A 217 23.03 -11.43 -15.94
CA GLY A 217 23.44 -12.30 -14.85
C GLY A 217 24.75 -13.00 -15.20
N LEU A 218 25.62 -13.14 -14.20
CA LEU A 218 26.87 -13.87 -14.27
C LEU A 218 26.93 -14.90 -13.16
N TRP A 219 27.21 -16.16 -13.51
CA TRP A 219 27.56 -17.20 -12.56
C TRP A 219 28.85 -17.89 -12.99
N ILE A 220 29.92 -17.68 -12.22
CA ILE A 220 31.23 -18.33 -12.40
C ILE A 220 31.51 -19.17 -11.16
N ASP A 221 31.61 -20.49 -11.34
CA ASP A 221 31.96 -21.43 -10.30
C ASP A 221 32.50 -22.74 -10.92
N GLU A 222 33.02 -23.64 -10.11
CA GLU A 222 33.44 -24.97 -10.56
C GLU A 222 32.24 -25.80 -11.05
N ASN A 223 32.42 -26.52 -12.16
CA ASN A 223 31.44 -27.46 -12.72
C ASN A 223 30.08 -26.85 -13.12
N ILE A 224 30.03 -25.55 -13.42
CA ILE A 224 28.82 -24.91 -13.98
C ILE A 224 28.71 -25.20 -15.47
N SER A 225 27.52 -25.62 -15.88
CA SER A 225 27.23 -26.09 -17.23
C SER A 225 26.08 -25.32 -17.89
N LEU A 226 25.92 -25.51 -19.19
CA LEU A 226 24.75 -25.01 -19.92
C LEU A 226 23.42 -25.57 -19.38
N ALA A 227 23.43 -26.73 -18.71
CA ALA A 227 22.25 -27.29 -18.08
C ALA A 227 21.76 -26.42 -16.91
N ASP A 228 22.70 -25.87 -16.13
CA ASP A 228 22.40 -24.98 -15.01
C ASP A 228 21.77 -23.67 -15.48
N LEU A 229 22.31 -23.08 -16.55
CA LEU A 229 21.74 -21.90 -17.21
C LEU A 229 20.28 -22.16 -17.65
N LYS A 230 20.05 -23.28 -18.34
CA LYS A 230 18.71 -23.66 -18.82
C LYS A 230 17.72 -23.83 -17.68
N ASN A 231 18.15 -24.47 -16.59
CA ASN A 231 17.30 -24.73 -15.45
C ASN A 231 16.96 -23.43 -14.70
N ILE A 232 17.97 -22.63 -14.33
CA ILE A 232 17.76 -21.37 -13.60
C ILE A 232 16.91 -20.41 -14.40
N TYR A 233 17.22 -20.21 -15.69
CA TYR A 233 16.46 -19.27 -16.51
C TYR A 233 15.03 -19.77 -16.76
N GLY A 234 14.84 -21.07 -16.95
CA GLY A 234 13.51 -21.67 -17.06
C GLY A 234 12.67 -21.46 -15.80
N GLN A 235 13.24 -21.65 -14.62
CA GLN A 235 12.58 -21.38 -13.34
C GLN A 235 12.30 -19.89 -13.14
N PHE A 236 13.24 -19.02 -13.51
CA PHE A 236 13.06 -17.57 -13.50
C PHE A 236 11.83 -17.16 -14.31
N LEU A 237 11.65 -17.66 -15.54
CA LEU A 237 10.50 -17.32 -16.37
C LEU A 237 9.17 -17.76 -15.71
N VAL A 238 9.12 -18.97 -15.15
CA VAL A 238 7.92 -19.46 -14.45
C VAL A 238 7.59 -18.58 -13.23
N GLN A 239 8.61 -18.20 -12.44
CA GLN A 239 8.43 -17.35 -11.25
C GLN A 239 8.09 -15.90 -11.61
N PHE A 240 8.69 -15.35 -12.67
CA PHE A 240 8.46 -13.99 -13.10
C PHE A 240 7.06 -13.80 -13.70
N PHE A 241 6.62 -14.75 -14.54
CA PHE A 241 5.29 -14.71 -15.16
C PHE A 241 4.19 -15.39 -14.33
N GLU A 242 4.54 -16.02 -13.20
CA GLU A 242 3.60 -16.74 -12.30
C GLU A 242 2.80 -17.83 -13.02
N THR A 243 3.42 -18.48 -14.00
CA THR A 243 2.72 -19.49 -14.80
C THR A 243 3.67 -20.54 -15.37
N ASP A 244 3.21 -21.79 -15.35
CA ASP A 244 3.81 -22.92 -16.07
C ASP A 244 3.19 -23.12 -17.47
N ALA A 245 2.21 -22.29 -17.83
CA ALA A 245 1.54 -22.28 -19.13
C ALA A 245 2.37 -21.52 -20.19
N LEU A 246 3.68 -21.77 -20.21
CA LEU A 246 4.63 -21.22 -21.18
C LEU A 246 5.53 -22.32 -21.74
N ASN A 247 6.01 -22.12 -22.97
CA ASN A 247 7.06 -22.93 -23.56
C ASN A 247 8.32 -22.07 -23.67
N VAL A 248 9.47 -22.65 -23.36
CA VAL A 248 10.78 -22.00 -23.46
C VAL A 248 11.61 -22.76 -24.49
N ARG A 249 12.30 -22.05 -25.37
CA ARG A 249 13.32 -22.65 -26.23
C ARG A 249 14.62 -21.86 -26.19
N PHE A 250 15.71 -22.61 -26.29
CA PHE A 250 17.07 -22.08 -26.43
C PHE A 250 17.51 -22.36 -27.86
N ARG A 251 17.69 -21.32 -28.67
CA ARG A 251 18.19 -21.43 -30.05
C ARG A 251 19.66 -21.03 -30.10
N PRO A 252 20.52 -21.76 -30.83
CA PRO A 252 21.89 -21.31 -31.04
C PRO A 252 21.92 -19.89 -31.62
N SER A 253 22.82 -19.06 -31.09
CA SER A 253 23.09 -17.71 -31.59
C SER A 253 24.60 -17.45 -31.52
N TYR A 254 25.05 -16.21 -31.57
CA TYR A 254 26.45 -15.82 -31.44
C TYR A 254 26.59 -14.52 -30.64
N PHE A 255 27.37 -14.57 -29.56
CA PHE A 255 27.84 -13.40 -28.85
C PHE A 255 29.34 -13.56 -28.56
N PRO A 256 30.21 -12.58 -28.88
CA PRO A 256 31.66 -12.75 -28.76
C PRO A 256 32.17 -13.14 -27.36
N PHE A 257 31.43 -12.78 -26.31
CA PHE A 257 31.72 -13.08 -24.91
C PHE A 257 31.14 -14.41 -24.41
N THR A 258 30.51 -15.22 -25.26
CA THR A 258 30.02 -16.56 -24.87
C THR A 258 30.31 -17.63 -25.91
N GLU A 259 30.57 -18.86 -25.48
CA GLU A 259 30.66 -20.04 -26.33
C GLU A 259 30.39 -21.33 -25.50
N PRO A 260 29.32 -22.09 -25.76
CA PRO A 260 28.28 -21.85 -26.76
C PRO A 260 27.30 -20.72 -26.36
N SER A 261 26.84 -19.97 -27.36
CA SER A 261 25.80 -18.93 -27.23
C SER A 261 24.38 -19.46 -27.53
N ALA A 262 23.37 -18.88 -26.89
CA ALA A 262 21.96 -19.14 -27.18
C ALA A 262 21.05 -17.92 -26.95
N GLU A 263 20.08 -17.74 -27.82
CA GLU A 263 18.91 -16.89 -27.59
C GLU A 263 17.78 -17.68 -26.92
N ILE A 264 17.02 -17.00 -26.06
CA ILE A 264 15.92 -17.57 -25.31
C ILE A 264 14.63 -16.93 -25.79
N ASP A 265 13.73 -17.76 -26.29
CA ASP A 265 12.37 -17.35 -26.64
C ASP A 265 11.35 -17.96 -25.69
N VAL A 266 10.30 -17.21 -25.39
CA VAL A 266 9.11 -17.66 -24.67
C VAL A 266 7.88 -17.65 -25.57
N MET A 267 7.01 -18.65 -25.40
CA MET A 267 5.68 -18.68 -26.02
C MET A 267 4.63 -19.00 -24.96
N PHE A 268 3.74 -18.04 -24.72
CA PHE A 268 2.60 -18.21 -23.82
C PHE A 268 1.54 -19.12 -24.45
N LYS A 269 0.86 -19.94 -23.63
CA LYS A 269 -0.27 -20.77 -24.07
C LYS A 269 -1.59 -20.01 -24.08
N GLU A 270 -1.67 -18.93 -23.31
CA GLU A 270 -2.89 -18.13 -23.13
C GLU A 270 -2.58 -16.63 -23.25
N GLY A 271 -3.63 -15.81 -23.38
CA GLY A 271 -3.52 -14.36 -23.50
C GLY A 271 -3.28 -13.85 -24.92
N VAL A 272 -3.04 -12.54 -25.05
CA VAL A 272 -2.95 -11.84 -26.35
C VAL A 272 -1.78 -12.33 -27.21
N LEU A 273 -0.73 -12.85 -26.58
CA LEU A 273 0.48 -13.35 -27.22
C LEU A 273 0.50 -14.88 -27.35
N ALA A 274 -0.63 -15.54 -27.10
CA ALA A 274 -0.75 -17.00 -27.17
C ALA A 274 -0.28 -17.54 -28.52
N GLY A 275 0.57 -18.57 -28.49
CA GLY A 275 1.07 -19.26 -29.69
C GLY A 275 2.11 -18.48 -30.51
N LYS A 276 2.60 -17.33 -30.03
CA LYS A 276 3.68 -16.56 -30.67
C LYS A 276 4.97 -16.68 -29.87
N TRP A 277 6.09 -16.88 -30.56
CA TRP A 277 7.42 -16.84 -29.97
C TRP A 277 7.89 -15.40 -29.83
N LEU A 278 8.44 -15.08 -28.65
CA LEU A 278 9.00 -13.78 -28.30
C LEU A 278 10.40 -13.99 -27.78
N GLU A 279 11.38 -13.35 -28.39
CA GLU A 279 12.74 -13.30 -27.85
C GLU A 279 12.75 -12.47 -26.57
N VAL A 280 13.36 -12.99 -25.50
CA VAL A 280 13.41 -12.31 -24.20
C VAL A 280 14.83 -12.13 -23.67
N SER A 281 15.82 -12.86 -24.18
CA SER A 281 17.20 -12.77 -23.70
C SER A 281 18.20 -13.46 -24.62
N GLY A 282 19.41 -12.90 -24.72
CA GLY A 282 20.61 -13.61 -25.14
C GLY A 282 21.37 -14.18 -23.93
N SER A 283 22.03 -15.33 -24.12
CA SER A 283 22.68 -16.08 -23.05
C SER A 283 23.79 -16.98 -23.60
N GLY A 284 24.58 -17.60 -22.72
CA GLY A 284 25.59 -18.59 -23.11
C GLY A 284 26.56 -18.93 -21.98
N GLN A 285 27.48 -19.86 -22.23
CA GLN A 285 28.62 -20.06 -21.32
C GLN A 285 29.67 -18.98 -21.59
N VAL A 286 30.23 -18.37 -20.56
CA VAL A 286 31.26 -17.32 -20.70
C VAL A 286 32.43 -17.84 -21.55
N HIS A 287 32.84 -17.07 -22.54
CA HIS A 287 33.93 -17.44 -23.44
C HIS A 287 35.28 -17.47 -22.69
N PRO A 288 36.17 -18.47 -22.89
CA PRO A 288 37.42 -18.59 -22.13
C PRO A 288 38.42 -17.43 -22.23
N GLN A 289 38.23 -16.51 -23.19
CA GLN A 289 39.07 -15.31 -23.35
C GLN A 289 38.57 -14.11 -22.51
N VAL A 290 37.31 -14.14 -22.09
CA VAL A 290 36.69 -13.15 -21.20
C VAL A 290 37.01 -13.52 -19.76
#